data_AF-A0A0C3JN55-F1
#
_entry.id   AF-A0A0C3JN55-F1
#
_cell.length_a   1.000
_cell.length_b   1.000
_cell.length_c   1.000
_cell.angle_alpha   90.00
_cell.angle_beta   90.00
_cell.angle_gamma   90.00
#
_symmetry.space_group_name_H-M   'P 1'
#
loop_
_entity.id
_entity.type
_entity.pdbx_description
1 polymer ?
#
loop_
_entity_poly.entity_id
_entity_poly.type
_entity_poly.pdbx_seq_one_letter_code
_entity_poly.pdbx_strand_id
1 'polypeptide(L)'
;MEEALINSTSLRCVLLSTTLLSIMNSLPPAPITSLTPELVERLRGQALDVLLYLVKTNSATTYFKESNVLPQFRAALNLTDGGNQIDALDYPVEELFEIYHNNVGLSVYEDYLPVISRFFEPTCNKSSVDNLMAPGLPIFIAHSSGTSGGAAKYFPKYRHPDHMSRAMAESVRLANPQSKNGTGKNCIMFSLAYRQVVTPLDEDGDVIKHIPVCLLTSGLGRIENNMPVERDAFAATLKIPNYSSPIAVSFISNYKSFLFMHALFALVEPKLETIDDIYYSGL
;
A
#
# COMPACT_ATOMS: atom_id res chain seq x y z
N MET A 1 14.70 -19.57 2.62
CA MET A 1 14.41 -20.13 1.28
C MET A 1 12.92 -20.47 1.14
N GLU A 2 12.06 -19.59 1.67
CA GLU A 2 10.59 -19.75 1.71
C GLU A 2 9.87 -18.41 1.50
N GLU A 3 10.62 -17.34 1.15
CA GLU A 3 10.07 -16.00 0.81
C GLU A 3 9.90 -15.80 -0.70
N ALA A 4 10.35 -16.74 -1.54
CA ALA A 4 10.19 -16.67 -2.99
C ALA A 4 8.80 -17.17 -3.48
N LEU A 5 7.97 -17.75 -2.61
CA LEU A 5 6.69 -18.32 -3.02
C LEU A 5 5.51 -17.32 -2.97
N ILE A 6 5.59 -16.28 -2.12
CA ILE A 6 4.47 -15.36 -1.87
C ILE A 6 4.28 -14.35 -3.02
N ASN A 7 5.35 -13.99 -3.74
CA ASN A 7 5.26 -13.11 -4.91
C ASN A 7 4.76 -13.82 -6.19
N SER A 8 4.73 -15.15 -6.24
CA SER A 8 4.23 -15.88 -7.42
C SER A 8 2.71 -16.15 -7.38
N THR A 9 2.09 -16.04 -6.21
CA THR A 9 0.65 -16.32 -6.04
C THR A 9 -0.21 -15.07 -6.24
N SER A 10 0.32 -13.88 -5.94
CA SER A 10 -0.43 -12.62 -6.07
C SER A 10 -0.56 -12.07 -7.49
N LEU A 11 0.24 -12.55 -8.46
CA LEU A 11 0.09 -12.21 -9.87
C LEU A 11 -0.97 -13.05 -10.61
N ARG A 12 -1.55 -14.07 -9.95
CA ARG A 12 -2.48 -15.01 -10.60
C ARG A 12 -3.94 -14.56 -10.68
N CYS A 13 -4.32 -13.42 -10.11
CA CYS A 13 -5.74 -13.04 -10.00
C CYS A 13 -6.20 -11.73 -10.67
N VAL A 14 -5.37 -10.98 -11.41
CA VAL A 14 -5.76 -9.61 -11.86
C VAL A 14 -5.92 -9.43 -13.38
N LEU A 15 -5.86 -10.49 -14.19
CA LEU A 15 -6.08 -10.37 -15.64
C LEU A 15 -7.14 -11.34 -16.12
N LEU A 16 -8.43 -10.98 -15.97
CA LEU A 16 -9.56 -11.54 -16.73
C LEU A 16 -10.83 -10.70 -16.44
N SER A 17 -11.06 -9.58 -17.14
CA SER A 17 -12.37 -8.89 -17.00
C SER A 17 -12.88 -8.06 -18.19
N THR A 18 -12.45 -8.27 -19.43
CA THR A 18 -13.06 -7.53 -20.57
C THR A 18 -13.43 -8.33 -21.81
N THR A 19 -13.35 -9.66 -21.80
CA THR A 19 -13.70 -10.47 -22.99
C THR A 19 -14.53 -11.72 -22.69
N LEU A 20 -15.36 -11.71 -21.63
CA LEU A 20 -15.97 -12.93 -21.09
C LEU A 20 -17.38 -13.27 -21.59
N LEU A 21 -17.96 -12.52 -22.54
CA LEU A 21 -19.28 -12.87 -23.11
C LEU A 21 -19.23 -13.44 -24.53
N SER A 22 -18.09 -13.34 -25.24
CA SER A 22 -17.89 -13.98 -26.56
C SER A 22 -17.00 -15.23 -26.50
N ILE A 23 -16.47 -15.57 -25.32
CA ILE A 23 -15.44 -16.59 -25.13
C ILE A 23 -15.86 -17.57 -24.01
N MET A 24 -17.08 -18.11 -24.08
CA MET A 24 -17.44 -19.26 -23.24
C MET A 24 -17.08 -20.61 -23.90
N ASN A 25 -16.44 -20.58 -25.08
CA ASN A 25 -15.96 -21.75 -25.82
C ASN A 25 -14.44 -21.80 -26.02
N SER A 26 -13.65 -20.87 -25.46
CA SER A 26 -12.19 -21.01 -25.49
C SER A 26 -11.64 -21.34 -24.11
N LEU A 27 -10.66 -22.24 -24.11
CA LEU A 27 -9.82 -22.52 -22.96
C LEU A 27 -9.27 -21.21 -22.37
N PRO A 28 -9.02 -21.15 -21.05
CA PRO A 28 -8.36 -20.00 -20.44
C PRO A 28 -7.05 -19.73 -21.20
N PRO A 29 -6.71 -18.45 -21.43
CA PRO A 29 -5.48 -18.10 -22.13
C PRO A 29 -4.30 -18.81 -21.47
N ALA A 30 -3.44 -19.42 -22.30
CA ALA A 30 -2.27 -20.11 -21.80
C ALA A 30 -1.41 -19.14 -20.96
N PRO A 31 -0.88 -19.59 -19.80
CA PRO A 31 -0.05 -18.73 -18.97
C PRO A 31 1.13 -18.17 -19.77
N ILE A 32 1.36 -16.87 -19.65
CA ILE A 32 2.57 -16.25 -20.20
C ILE A 32 3.75 -16.76 -19.38
N THR A 33 4.59 -17.60 -19.98
CA THR A 33 5.76 -18.20 -19.31
C THR A 33 7.00 -17.31 -19.38
N SER A 34 7.02 -16.35 -20.29
CA SER A 34 8.09 -15.36 -20.44
C SER A 34 7.55 -14.03 -20.95
N LEU A 35 8.16 -12.94 -20.49
CA LEU A 35 7.87 -11.61 -21.02
C LEU A 35 8.42 -11.47 -22.44
N THR A 36 7.69 -10.81 -23.33
CA THR A 36 8.21 -10.45 -24.65
C THR A 36 9.34 -9.42 -24.50
N PRO A 37 10.28 -9.33 -25.45
CA PRO A 37 11.35 -8.34 -25.41
C PRO A 37 10.84 -6.90 -25.21
N GLU A 38 9.73 -6.55 -25.86
CA GLU A 38 9.12 -5.22 -25.73
C GLU A 38 8.61 -4.98 -24.30
N LEU A 39 8.04 -6.00 -23.65
CA LEU A 39 7.57 -5.90 -22.27
C LEU A 39 8.73 -5.83 -21.28
N VAL A 40 9.83 -6.55 -21.54
CA VAL A 40 11.06 -6.49 -20.74
C VAL A 40 11.65 -5.09 -20.79
N GLU A 41 11.82 -4.52 -21.99
CA GLU A 41 12.35 -3.16 -22.14
C GLU A 41 11.45 -2.12 -21.49
N ARG A 42 10.12 -2.23 -21.67
CA ARG A 42 9.18 -1.32 -21.01
C ARG A 42 9.24 -1.43 -19.49
N LEU A 43 9.31 -2.65 -18.95
CA LEU A 43 9.41 -2.87 -17.51
C LEU A 43 10.73 -2.32 -16.95
N ARG A 44 11.84 -2.51 -17.67
CA ARG A 44 13.14 -1.96 -17.29
C ARG A 44 13.10 -0.44 -17.25
N GLY A 45 12.64 0.21 -18.33
CA GLY A 45 12.50 1.67 -18.38
C GLY A 45 11.64 2.21 -17.23
N GLN A 46 10.49 1.58 -16.98
CA GLN A 46 9.63 1.95 -15.85
C GLN A 46 10.31 1.78 -14.49
N ALA A 47 11.02 0.68 -14.27
CA ALA A 47 11.73 0.44 -13.01
C ALA A 47 12.84 1.48 -12.78
N LEU A 48 13.56 1.84 -13.83
CA LEU A 48 14.60 2.86 -13.84
C LEU A 48 14.02 4.25 -13.54
N ASP A 49 12.91 4.63 -14.17
CA ASP A 49 12.20 5.89 -13.90
C ASP A 49 11.71 5.97 -12.45
N VAL A 50 11.16 4.87 -11.92
CA VAL A 50 10.73 4.80 -10.50
C VAL A 50 11.94 4.94 -9.57
N LEU A 51 13.06 4.29 -9.87
CA LEU A 51 14.28 4.42 -9.06
C LEU A 51 14.76 5.88 -9.02
N LEU A 52 14.85 6.53 -10.18
CA LEU A 52 15.21 7.95 -10.28
C LEU A 52 14.27 8.81 -9.43
N TYR A 53 12.96 8.64 -9.59
CA TYR A 53 11.96 9.36 -8.82
C TYR A 53 12.13 9.15 -7.31
N LEU A 54 12.33 7.91 -6.85
CA LEU A 54 12.48 7.59 -5.43
C LEU A 54 13.75 8.19 -4.84
N VAL A 55 14.88 8.10 -5.54
CA VAL A 55 16.15 8.70 -5.09
C VAL A 55 15.99 10.21 -5.00
N LYS A 56 15.43 10.85 -6.03
CA LYS A 56 15.19 12.30 -6.03
C LYS A 56 14.32 12.74 -4.87
N THR A 57 13.17 12.12 -4.74
CA THR A 57 12.15 12.46 -3.74
C THR A 57 12.64 12.20 -2.31
N ASN A 58 13.29 11.06 -2.07
CA ASN A 58 13.63 10.64 -0.71
C ASN A 58 14.98 11.18 -0.22
N SER A 59 15.78 11.79 -1.09
CA SER A 59 17.07 12.40 -0.72
C SER A 59 16.99 13.43 0.41
N ALA A 60 15.88 14.16 0.48
CA ALA A 60 15.64 15.18 1.48
C ALA A 60 15.21 14.60 2.84
N THR A 61 14.90 13.30 2.91
CA THR A 61 14.32 12.66 4.09
C THR A 61 15.35 12.41 5.18
N THR A 62 14.87 12.33 6.41
CA THR A 62 15.69 11.98 7.57
C THR A 62 16.32 10.60 7.41
N TYR A 63 15.56 9.60 6.96
CA TYR A 63 16.07 8.26 6.72
C TYR A 63 17.21 8.27 5.72
N PHE A 64 17.06 8.96 4.58
CA PHE A 64 18.13 9.01 3.59
C PHE A 64 19.40 9.62 4.16
N LYS A 65 19.29 10.71 4.91
CA LYS A 65 20.42 11.47 5.47
C LYS A 65 21.12 10.76 6.62
N GLU A 66 20.37 10.18 7.54
CA GLU A 66 20.88 9.68 8.82
C GLU A 66 21.08 8.16 8.84
N SER A 67 20.46 7.40 7.92
CA SER A 67 20.52 5.94 7.97
C SER A 67 21.95 5.41 7.81
N ASN A 68 22.28 4.44 8.66
CA ASN A 68 23.55 3.71 8.67
C ASN A 68 23.67 2.73 7.49
N VAL A 69 22.58 2.41 6.80
CA VAL A 69 22.63 1.51 5.63
C VAL A 69 22.85 2.23 4.30
N LEU A 70 22.77 3.58 4.29
CA LEU A 70 22.95 4.39 3.08
C LEU A 70 24.26 5.24 2.99
N PRO A 71 25.28 5.15 3.88
CA PRO A 71 26.43 6.05 3.81
C PRO A 71 27.25 5.89 2.52
N GLN A 72 27.44 4.65 2.04
CA GLN A 72 28.15 4.38 0.79
C GLN A 72 27.39 4.95 -0.40
N PHE A 73 26.07 4.77 -0.44
CA PHE A 73 25.23 5.31 -1.51
C PHE A 73 25.25 6.84 -1.53
N ARG A 74 25.13 7.50 -0.37
CA ARG A 74 25.26 8.96 -0.27
C ARG A 74 26.61 9.46 -0.76
N ALA A 75 27.69 8.78 -0.39
CA ALA A 75 29.05 9.13 -0.81
C ALA A 75 29.22 8.96 -2.33
N ALA A 76 28.72 7.87 -2.90
CA ALA A 76 28.78 7.60 -4.34
C ALA A 76 27.97 8.59 -5.17
N LEU A 77 26.91 9.17 -4.61
CA LEU A 77 26.14 10.26 -5.21
C LEU A 77 26.80 11.65 -5.03
N ASN A 78 28.01 11.72 -4.44
CA ASN A 78 28.74 12.96 -4.13
C ASN A 78 27.94 13.95 -3.26
N LEU A 79 27.09 13.46 -2.36
CA LEU A 79 26.21 14.29 -1.52
C LEU A 79 26.87 14.75 -0.21
N THR A 80 28.19 14.84 -0.17
CA THR A 80 28.92 15.14 1.08
C THR A 80 28.74 16.58 1.54
N ASP A 81 28.33 16.70 2.81
CA ASP A 81 28.25 17.86 3.70
C ASP A 81 27.72 19.19 3.16
N GLY A 82 26.46 19.48 3.49
CA GLY A 82 25.99 20.87 3.60
C GLY A 82 25.27 21.44 2.39
N GLY A 83 24.29 20.71 1.85
CA GLY A 83 23.17 21.30 1.12
C GLY A 83 23.45 21.72 -0.32
N ASN A 84 22.93 20.98 -1.28
CA ASN A 84 21.69 21.37 -1.97
C ASN A 84 21.36 20.37 -3.08
N GLN A 85 20.09 19.96 -3.05
CA GLN A 85 19.24 19.57 -4.16
C GLN A 85 19.78 18.48 -5.11
N ILE A 86 19.34 17.25 -4.82
CA ILE A 86 19.30 16.18 -5.81
C ILE A 86 18.44 16.55 -7.05
N ASP A 87 17.67 17.65 -7.02
CA ASP A 87 17.02 18.19 -8.22
C ASP A 87 18.03 18.54 -9.33
N ALA A 88 19.32 18.73 -9.00
CA ALA A 88 20.43 18.90 -9.93
C ALA A 88 21.14 17.58 -10.32
N LEU A 89 20.68 16.41 -9.85
CA LEU A 89 21.20 15.13 -10.32
C LEU A 89 20.78 14.91 -11.78
N ASP A 90 21.69 15.25 -12.66
CA ASP A 90 21.66 14.98 -14.10
C ASP A 90 22.38 13.66 -14.43
N TYR A 91 22.21 12.65 -13.55
CA TYR A 91 22.70 11.31 -13.85
C TYR A 91 21.84 10.68 -14.94
N PRO A 92 22.46 10.09 -15.98
CA PRO A 92 21.81 9.08 -16.79
C PRO A 92 21.20 8.01 -15.88
N VAL A 93 19.99 7.53 -16.20
CA VAL A 93 19.27 6.64 -15.29
C VAL A 93 19.99 5.29 -15.11
N GLU A 94 20.71 4.86 -16.13
CA GLU A 94 21.56 3.68 -16.12
C GLU A 94 22.74 3.84 -15.14
N GLU A 95 23.36 5.02 -15.10
CA GLU A 95 24.45 5.31 -14.15
C GLU A 95 23.91 5.33 -12.72
N LEU A 96 22.75 5.96 -12.50
CA LEU A 96 22.10 5.95 -11.19
C LEU A 96 21.77 4.53 -10.72
N PHE A 97 21.32 3.68 -11.63
CA PHE A 97 21.06 2.27 -11.33
C PHE A 97 22.33 1.55 -10.87
N GLU A 98 23.45 1.73 -11.56
CA GLU A 98 24.73 1.15 -11.16
C GLU A 98 25.21 1.69 -9.81
N ILE A 99 25.08 3.00 -9.56
CA ILE A 99 25.42 3.59 -8.27
C ILE A 99 24.54 2.98 -7.17
N TYR A 100 23.23 2.86 -7.38
CA TYR A 100 22.33 2.25 -6.42
C TYR A 100 22.68 0.77 -6.17
N HIS A 101 22.80 -0.02 -7.24
CA HIS A 101 23.05 -1.46 -7.17
C HIS A 101 24.36 -1.78 -6.42
N ASN A 102 25.40 -0.99 -6.65
CA ASN A 102 26.72 -1.25 -6.09
C ASN A 102 26.91 -0.68 -4.67
N ASN A 103 26.05 0.24 -4.21
CA ASN A 103 26.24 0.95 -2.95
C ASN A 103 25.08 0.85 -1.95
N VAL A 104 23.94 0.28 -2.34
CA VAL A 104 22.80 0.01 -1.44
C VAL A 104 22.76 -1.48 -1.14
N GLY A 105 23.18 -1.83 0.07
CA GLY A 105 23.09 -3.20 0.57
C GLY A 105 21.65 -3.65 0.82
N LEU A 106 21.42 -4.96 0.75
CA LEU A 106 20.17 -5.54 1.24
C LEU A 106 20.03 -5.27 2.75
N SER A 107 18.83 -4.88 3.16
CA SER A 107 18.50 -4.56 4.55
C SER A 107 17.28 -5.36 5.00
N VAL A 108 17.15 -5.53 6.31
CA VAL A 108 16.05 -6.22 6.99
C VAL A 108 15.24 -5.24 7.83
N TYR A 109 14.11 -5.70 8.37
CA TYR A 109 13.19 -4.81 9.09
C TYR A 109 13.85 -4.11 10.29
N GLU A 110 14.77 -4.79 10.95
CA GLU A 110 15.52 -4.31 12.12
C GLU A 110 16.34 -3.07 11.80
N ASP A 111 16.83 -2.93 10.57
CA ASP A 111 17.62 -1.77 10.13
C ASP A 111 16.76 -0.49 10.07
N TYR A 112 15.46 -0.64 9.81
CA TYR A 112 14.52 0.48 9.72
C TYR A 112 13.78 0.75 11.03
N LEU A 113 13.75 -0.22 11.94
CA LEU A 113 12.98 -0.16 13.18
C LEU A 113 13.24 1.10 14.02
N PRO A 114 14.50 1.56 14.24
CA PRO A 114 14.76 2.77 15.03
C PRO A 114 14.14 4.04 14.44
N VAL A 115 13.94 4.06 13.11
CA VAL A 115 13.33 5.19 12.42
C VAL A 115 11.82 5.06 12.51
N ILE A 116 11.28 3.88 12.24
CA ILE A 116 9.83 3.62 12.27
C ILE A 116 9.26 3.77 13.69
N SER A 117 10.02 3.43 14.73
CA SER A 117 9.59 3.52 16.13
C SER A 117 9.27 4.94 16.57
N ARG A 118 9.82 5.98 15.91
CA ARG A 118 9.55 7.39 16.22
C ARG A 118 8.07 7.75 16.12
N PHE A 119 7.32 7.08 15.23
CA PHE A 119 5.86 7.25 15.13
C PHE A 119 5.09 6.76 16.36
N PHE A 120 5.71 5.91 17.18
CA PHE A 120 5.09 5.22 18.31
C PHE A 120 5.64 5.67 19.66
N GLU A 121 6.45 6.73 19.69
CA GLU A 121 6.91 7.35 20.93
C GLU A 121 5.71 7.92 21.71
N PRO A 122 5.77 7.98 23.06
CA PRO A 122 4.66 8.48 23.89
C PRO A 122 4.18 9.88 23.47
N THR A 123 5.12 10.73 23.04
CA THR A 123 4.86 12.03 22.43
C THR A 123 5.40 12.03 21.02
N CYS A 124 4.51 11.83 20.04
CA CYS A 124 4.87 11.85 18.63
C CYS A 124 4.87 13.31 18.13
N ASN A 125 6.02 13.97 18.12
CA ASN A 125 6.14 15.34 17.60
C ASN A 125 6.29 15.32 16.08
N LYS A 126 5.61 16.22 15.37
CA LYS A 126 5.71 16.42 13.92
C LYS A 126 7.17 16.55 13.49
N SER A 127 7.97 17.37 14.17
CA SER A 127 9.38 17.60 13.84
C SER A 127 10.22 16.32 13.85
N SER A 128 9.83 15.30 14.62
CA SER A 128 10.51 14.00 14.69
C SER A 128 10.11 13.04 13.57
N VAL A 129 8.93 13.24 12.96
CA VAL A 129 8.31 12.26 12.04
C VAL A 129 7.93 12.81 10.67
N ASP A 130 7.98 14.12 10.47
CA ASP A 130 7.77 14.77 9.17
C ASP A 130 8.99 14.55 8.27
N ASN A 131 8.76 14.19 7.01
CA ASN A 131 9.80 13.81 6.06
C ASN A 131 10.70 12.65 6.55
N LEU A 132 10.19 11.78 7.42
CA LEU A 132 11.01 10.77 8.08
C LEU A 132 11.53 9.71 7.10
N MET A 133 10.63 9.07 6.34
CA MET A 133 10.98 8.02 5.36
C MET A 133 10.74 8.44 3.91
N ALA A 134 9.78 9.34 3.70
CA ALA A 134 9.45 9.98 2.43
C ALA A 134 8.90 11.38 2.75
N PRO A 135 8.85 12.31 1.80
CA PRO A 135 8.37 13.66 2.05
C PRO A 135 6.95 13.73 2.65
N GLY A 136 6.78 14.62 3.63
CA GLY A 136 5.57 14.80 4.41
C GLY A 136 5.32 13.69 5.45
N LEU A 137 4.06 13.55 5.83
CA LEU A 137 3.59 12.51 6.74
C LEU A 137 2.90 11.36 5.98
N PRO A 138 3.05 10.10 6.45
CA PRO A 138 2.36 8.98 5.84
C PRO A 138 0.85 9.17 5.91
N ILE A 139 0.13 8.59 4.95
CA ILE A 139 -1.33 8.57 4.93
C ILE A 139 -1.84 7.55 5.95
N PHE A 140 -1.16 6.41 6.06
CA PHE A 140 -1.41 5.37 7.05
C PHE A 140 -0.13 4.59 7.30
N ILE A 141 -0.12 3.79 8.36
CA ILE A 141 0.97 2.86 8.66
C ILE A 141 0.40 1.45 8.56
N ALA A 142 0.89 0.67 7.59
CA ALA A 142 0.48 -0.72 7.44
C ALA A 142 1.16 -1.56 8.52
N HIS A 143 0.40 -2.34 9.29
CA HIS A 143 0.99 -3.40 10.10
C HIS A 143 0.91 -4.73 9.34
N SER A 144 1.99 -5.50 9.36
CA SER A 144 2.08 -6.81 8.73
C SER A 144 1.69 -7.93 9.68
N SER A 145 1.13 -9.01 9.15
CA SER A 145 0.94 -10.28 9.86
C SER A 145 2.26 -11.00 10.12
N GLY A 146 3.30 -10.72 9.32
CA GLY A 146 4.65 -11.19 9.57
C GLY A 146 5.26 -10.48 10.78
N THR A 147 5.72 -11.25 11.77
CA THR A 147 6.37 -10.71 12.96
C THR A 147 7.89 -10.68 12.79
N SER A 148 8.57 -9.81 13.53
CA SER A 148 9.99 -9.97 13.83
C SER A 148 10.19 -10.04 15.32
N GLY A 149 10.86 -11.09 15.81
CA GLY A 149 10.99 -11.34 17.25
C GLY A 149 9.64 -11.43 17.99
N GLY A 150 8.55 -11.78 17.30
CA GLY A 150 7.19 -11.81 17.84
C GLY A 150 6.44 -10.46 17.84
N ALA A 151 7.09 -9.36 17.45
CA ALA A 151 6.45 -8.06 17.30
C ALA A 151 5.95 -7.81 15.87
N ALA A 152 4.83 -7.10 15.72
CA ALA A 152 4.32 -6.72 14.41
C ALA A 152 5.27 -5.75 13.69
N LYS A 153 5.45 -5.94 12.38
CA LYS A 153 6.20 -5.02 11.52
C LYS A 153 5.29 -3.90 11.03
N TYR A 154 5.80 -2.67 10.95
CA TYR A 154 5.05 -1.48 10.56
C TYR A 154 5.69 -0.82 9.34
N PHE A 155 4.88 -0.41 8.37
CA PHE A 155 5.33 0.16 7.11
C PHE A 155 4.55 1.45 6.81
N PRO A 156 5.14 2.63 7.07
CA PRO A 156 4.53 3.90 6.68
C PRO A 156 4.26 3.95 5.18
N LYS A 157 3.05 4.35 4.79
CA LYS A 157 2.62 4.45 3.39
C LYS A 157 2.33 5.90 3.04
N TYR A 158 2.97 6.38 1.98
CA TYR A 158 2.90 7.77 1.52
C TYR A 158 2.15 7.84 0.19
N ARG A 159 1.64 9.03 -0.14
CA ARG A 159 1.09 9.27 -1.49
C ARG A 159 2.25 9.47 -2.44
N HIS A 160 2.24 8.70 -3.53
CA HIS A 160 3.08 8.96 -4.70
C HIS A 160 2.19 9.38 -5.86
N PRO A 161 2.74 10.07 -6.89
CA PRO A 161 2.01 10.36 -8.10
C PRO A 161 1.41 9.09 -8.71
N ASP A 162 0.21 9.18 -9.28
CA ASP A 162 -0.54 8.01 -9.75
C ASP A 162 0.26 7.14 -10.73
N HIS A 163 1.08 7.75 -11.61
CA HIS A 163 1.91 7.01 -12.57
C HIS A 163 3.03 6.17 -11.91
N MET A 164 3.36 6.44 -10.64
CA MET A 164 4.39 5.74 -9.86
C MET A 164 3.83 4.65 -8.94
N SER A 165 2.51 4.57 -8.75
CA SER A 165 1.87 3.60 -7.84
C SER A 165 0.47 3.17 -8.31
N ARG A 166 0.41 2.35 -9.37
CA ARG A 166 -0.88 1.93 -9.99
C ARG A 166 -1.37 0.55 -9.56
N ALA A 167 -0.45 -0.36 -9.26
CA ALA A 167 -0.77 -1.80 -9.27
C ALA A 167 -1.85 -2.17 -8.23
N MET A 168 -1.80 -1.62 -7.03
CA MET A 168 -2.71 -2.07 -5.97
C MET A 168 -4.06 -1.33 -5.96
N ALA A 169 -4.08 -0.06 -6.32
CA ALA A 169 -5.33 0.69 -6.52
C ALA A 169 -6.19 0.06 -7.62
N GLU A 170 -5.56 -0.33 -8.74
CA GLU A 170 -6.26 -1.04 -9.83
C GLU A 170 -6.80 -2.39 -9.37
N SER A 171 -6.04 -3.18 -8.60
CA SER A 171 -6.52 -4.46 -8.05
C SER A 171 -7.72 -4.28 -7.12
N VAL A 172 -7.69 -3.28 -6.22
CA VAL A 172 -8.82 -2.98 -5.32
C VAL A 172 -10.04 -2.53 -6.12
N ARG A 173 -9.85 -1.73 -7.18
CA ARG A 173 -10.94 -1.31 -8.07
C ARG A 173 -11.56 -2.49 -8.81
N LEU A 174 -10.74 -3.43 -9.29
CA LEU A 174 -11.20 -4.62 -10.00
C LEU A 174 -11.91 -5.63 -9.09
N ALA A 175 -11.59 -5.64 -7.78
CA ALA A 175 -12.27 -6.43 -6.75
C ALA A 175 -13.68 -5.90 -6.37
N ASN A 176 -14.20 -4.90 -7.10
CA ASN A 176 -15.57 -4.41 -6.92
C ASN A 176 -16.24 -4.22 -8.29
N PRO A 177 -16.53 -5.30 -9.02
CA PRO A 177 -17.12 -5.20 -10.35
C PRO A 177 -18.53 -4.60 -10.27
N GLN A 178 -18.86 -3.69 -11.19
CA GLN A 178 -20.23 -3.20 -11.29
C GLN A 178 -21.13 -4.26 -11.94
N SER A 179 -22.33 -4.45 -11.38
CA SER A 179 -23.35 -5.31 -11.96
C SER A 179 -23.71 -4.83 -13.38
N LYS A 180 -23.81 -5.77 -14.33
CA LYS A 180 -24.15 -5.48 -15.74
C LYS A 180 -25.50 -4.78 -15.89
N ASN A 181 -26.42 -5.02 -14.96
CA ASN A 181 -27.77 -4.45 -14.97
C ASN A 181 -27.92 -3.30 -13.96
N GLY A 182 -26.84 -2.91 -13.26
CA GLY A 182 -26.85 -1.86 -12.25
C GLY A 182 -27.65 -2.16 -10.98
N THR A 183 -28.27 -3.35 -10.88
CA THR A 183 -29.14 -3.74 -9.76
C THR A 183 -28.53 -4.77 -8.83
N GLY A 184 -27.47 -5.45 -9.27
CA GLY A 184 -26.77 -6.47 -8.51
C GLY A 184 -26.02 -5.93 -7.30
N LYS A 185 -25.76 -6.81 -6.35
CA LYS A 185 -25.08 -6.53 -5.09
C LYS A 185 -23.85 -7.41 -4.95
N ASN A 186 -22.80 -6.83 -4.39
CA ASN A 186 -21.55 -7.51 -4.09
C ASN A 186 -21.41 -7.62 -2.56
N CYS A 187 -21.05 -8.80 -2.08
CA CYS A 187 -20.52 -8.96 -0.74
C CYS A 187 -19.02 -8.77 -0.82
N ILE A 188 -18.53 -7.59 -0.44
CA ILE A 188 -17.10 -7.30 -0.45
C ILE A 188 -16.62 -7.30 0.98
N MET A 189 -15.83 -8.32 1.32
CA MET A 189 -15.28 -8.49 2.64
C MET A 189 -13.95 -7.73 2.73
N PHE A 190 -14.02 -6.43 3.07
CA PHE A 190 -12.83 -5.66 3.41
C PHE A 190 -13.03 -4.91 4.73
N SER A 191 -11.97 -4.90 5.53
CA SER A 191 -11.94 -4.16 6.79
C SER A 191 -11.45 -2.74 6.56
N LEU A 192 -12.11 -1.78 7.19
CA LEU A 192 -11.68 -0.39 7.37
C LEU A 192 -11.18 -0.11 8.79
N ALA A 193 -11.17 -1.14 9.65
CA ALA A 193 -10.71 -1.01 11.02
C ALA A 193 -9.21 -0.68 11.07
N TYR A 194 -8.82 -0.03 12.15
CA TYR A 194 -7.43 0.21 12.51
C TYR A 194 -7.17 -0.26 13.94
N ARG A 195 -5.92 -0.60 14.23
CA ARG A 195 -5.46 -1.00 15.55
C ARG A 195 -5.35 0.20 16.49
N GLN A 196 -4.80 1.30 15.98
CA GLN A 196 -4.59 2.55 16.69
C GLN A 196 -4.45 3.70 15.69
N VAL A 197 -4.43 4.93 16.21
CA VAL A 197 -4.22 6.14 15.42
C VAL A 197 -3.00 6.85 15.99
N VAL A 198 -2.02 7.16 15.14
CA VAL A 198 -0.90 8.02 15.50
C VAL A 198 -1.32 9.46 15.21
N THR A 199 -1.15 10.34 16.20
CA THR A 199 -1.53 11.75 16.13
C THR A 199 -0.30 12.63 16.36
N PRO A 200 0.50 12.92 15.31
CA PRO A 200 1.64 13.80 15.46
C PRO A 200 1.19 15.19 15.93
N LEU A 201 1.94 15.78 16.86
CA LEU A 201 1.68 17.09 17.45
C LEU A 201 2.60 18.15 16.83
N ASP A 202 2.11 19.36 16.59
CA ASP A 202 2.97 20.50 16.25
C ASP A 202 3.64 21.13 17.47
N GLU A 203 4.30 22.28 17.26
CA GLU A 203 5.03 23.02 18.30
C GLU A 203 4.10 23.58 19.39
N ASP A 204 2.84 23.82 19.05
CA ASP A 204 1.80 24.32 19.97
C ASP A 204 1.11 23.17 20.73
N GLY A 205 1.39 21.92 20.35
CA GLY A 205 0.80 20.71 20.92
C GLY A 205 -0.52 20.31 20.25
N ASP A 206 -0.87 20.91 19.13
CA ASP A 206 -2.08 20.61 18.38
C ASP A 206 -1.87 19.38 17.46
N VAL A 207 -2.94 18.58 17.32
CA VAL A 207 -2.92 17.40 16.44
C VAL A 207 -3.01 17.85 14.99
N ILE A 208 -1.95 17.60 14.21
CA ILE A 208 -1.90 18.00 12.80
C ILE A 208 -2.47 16.96 11.83
N LYS A 209 -2.54 15.68 12.24
CA LYS A 209 -3.00 14.58 11.38
C LYS A 209 -3.37 13.33 12.18
N HIS A 210 -4.43 12.63 11.77
CA HIS A 210 -4.75 11.29 12.26
C HIS A 210 -4.24 10.23 11.29
N ILE A 211 -3.20 9.48 11.68
CA ILE A 211 -2.56 8.47 10.85
C ILE A 211 -2.98 7.08 11.35
N PRO A 212 -3.90 6.37 10.67
CA PRO A 212 -4.34 5.06 11.11
C PRO A 212 -3.22 4.02 10.96
N VAL A 213 -3.11 3.15 11.96
CA VAL A 213 -2.26 1.95 11.93
C VAL A 213 -3.16 0.76 11.66
N CYS A 214 -3.16 0.24 10.44
CA CYS A 214 -4.15 -0.71 9.95
C CYS A 214 -3.54 -1.77 9.04
N LEU A 215 -4.32 -2.73 8.56
CA LEU A 215 -3.85 -3.64 7.52
C LEU A 215 -3.59 -2.86 6.23
N LEU A 216 -2.72 -3.38 5.36
CA LEU A 216 -2.42 -2.75 4.08
C LEU A 216 -3.69 -2.52 3.25
N THR A 217 -4.52 -3.55 3.15
CA THR A 217 -5.80 -3.51 2.42
C THR A 217 -6.76 -2.48 3.01
N SER A 218 -6.83 -2.36 4.33
CA SER A 218 -7.65 -1.35 5.01
C SER A 218 -7.19 0.08 4.70
N GLY A 219 -5.88 0.31 4.74
CA GLY A 219 -5.32 1.64 4.45
C GLY A 219 -5.55 2.05 3.00
N LEU A 220 -5.37 1.12 2.07
CA LEU A 220 -5.68 1.36 0.65
C LEU A 220 -7.17 1.59 0.42
N GLY A 221 -8.04 0.76 1.02
CA GLY A 221 -9.49 0.94 0.95
C GLY A 221 -9.93 2.33 1.44
N ARG A 222 -9.30 2.84 2.51
CA ARG A 222 -9.53 4.22 2.98
C ARG A 222 -9.07 5.27 1.98
N ILE A 223 -7.91 5.10 1.35
CA ILE A 223 -7.39 6.05 0.36
C ILE A 223 -8.31 6.12 -0.86
N GLU A 224 -8.66 4.97 -1.43
CA GLU A 224 -9.48 4.89 -2.66
C GLU A 224 -10.88 5.48 -2.45
N ASN A 225 -11.44 5.31 -1.25
CA ASN A 225 -12.77 5.84 -0.92
C ASN A 225 -12.73 7.22 -0.25
N ASN A 226 -11.55 7.84 -0.14
CA ASN A 226 -11.35 9.12 0.55
C ASN A 226 -11.99 9.15 1.96
N MET A 227 -11.68 8.12 2.77
CA MET A 227 -12.24 7.88 4.10
C MET A 227 -11.21 8.16 5.21
N PRO A 228 -10.99 9.43 5.56
CA PRO A 228 -10.11 9.79 6.67
C PRO A 228 -10.74 9.35 8.01
N VAL A 229 -9.90 9.06 9.01
CA VAL A 229 -10.30 8.54 10.33
C VAL A 229 -11.31 9.47 11.02
N GLU A 230 -11.13 10.76 10.87
CA GLU A 230 -11.95 11.82 11.46
C GLU A 230 -13.42 11.76 11.01
N ARG A 231 -13.69 11.09 9.87
CA ARG A 231 -15.04 10.95 9.32
C ARG A 231 -15.64 9.58 9.55
N ASP A 232 -15.01 8.70 10.32
CA ASP A 232 -15.46 7.32 10.52
C ASP A 232 -16.89 7.23 11.06
N ALA A 233 -17.25 8.08 12.04
CA ALA A 233 -18.59 8.10 12.61
C ALA A 233 -19.67 8.41 11.56
N PHE A 234 -19.40 9.37 10.68
CA PHE A 234 -20.28 9.70 9.55
C PHE A 234 -20.27 8.59 8.51
N ALA A 235 -19.09 8.11 8.14
CA ALA A 235 -18.92 7.06 7.14
C ALA A 235 -19.71 5.80 7.52
N ALA A 236 -19.69 5.40 8.79
CA ALA A 236 -20.44 4.24 9.28
C ALA A 236 -21.96 4.34 9.03
N THR A 237 -22.51 5.54 8.83
CA THR A 237 -23.93 5.73 8.49
C THR A 237 -24.25 5.53 7.00
N LEU A 238 -23.23 5.46 6.14
CA LEU A 238 -23.41 5.38 4.70
C LEU A 238 -23.86 3.98 4.27
N LYS A 239 -24.76 3.95 3.29
CA LYS A 239 -25.14 2.73 2.57
C LYS A 239 -24.58 2.79 1.16
N ILE A 240 -23.65 1.90 0.86
CA ILE A 240 -23.04 1.83 -0.48
C ILE A 240 -24.02 1.11 -1.42
N PRO A 241 -24.48 1.74 -2.53
CA PRO A 241 -25.54 1.19 -3.37
C PRO A 241 -25.27 -0.21 -3.92
N ASN A 242 -24.02 -0.59 -4.12
CA ASN A 242 -23.65 -1.87 -4.72
C ASN A 242 -23.25 -2.94 -3.69
N TYR A 243 -23.28 -2.65 -2.39
CA TYR A 243 -22.87 -3.61 -1.36
C TYR A 243 -24.08 -4.28 -0.72
N SER A 244 -23.92 -5.55 -0.36
CA SER A 244 -24.91 -6.30 0.42
C SER A 244 -24.99 -5.81 1.87
N SER A 245 -23.85 -5.48 2.47
CA SER A 245 -23.73 -4.97 3.84
C SER A 245 -23.64 -3.44 3.91
N PRO A 246 -24.13 -2.80 4.99
CA PRO A 246 -23.75 -1.44 5.33
C PRO A 246 -22.24 -1.32 5.56
N ILE A 247 -21.66 -0.15 5.29
CA ILE A 247 -20.21 0.06 5.46
C ILE A 247 -19.78 0.01 6.93
N ALA A 248 -20.70 0.23 7.88
CA ALA A 248 -20.47 0.03 9.31
C ALA A 248 -19.86 -1.35 9.63
N VAL A 249 -20.22 -2.38 8.86
CA VAL A 249 -19.69 -3.73 9.04
C VAL A 249 -18.17 -3.78 8.83
N SER A 250 -17.65 -3.00 7.88
CA SER A 250 -16.21 -2.90 7.61
C SER A 250 -15.40 -2.28 8.76
N PHE A 251 -16.04 -1.55 9.69
CA PHE A 251 -15.37 -0.98 10.86
C PHE A 251 -15.29 -1.95 12.06
N ILE A 252 -15.87 -3.15 11.97
CA ILE A 252 -15.82 -4.13 13.05
C ILE A 252 -14.39 -4.66 13.17
N SER A 253 -13.73 -4.37 14.30
CA SER A 253 -12.35 -4.81 14.55
C SER A 253 -12.23 -6.29 14.89
N ASN A 254 -13.29 -6.91 15.42
CA ASN A 254 -13.28 -8.35 15.72
C ASN A 254 -13.51 -9.15 14.42
N TYR A 255 -12.51 -9.93 14.00
CA TYR A 255 -12.55 -10.69 12.76
C TYR A 255 -13.76 -11.62 12.63
N LYS A 256 -14.14 -12.34 13.70
CA LYS A 256 -15.28 -13.28 13.65
C LYS A 256 -16.59 -12.53 13.49
N SER A 257 -16.79 -11.45 14.25
CA SER A 257 -17.97 -10.60 14.12
C SER A 257 -18.04 -9.93 12.75
N PHE A 258 -16.90 -9.46 12.24
CA PHE A 258 -16.78 -8.87 10.90
C PHE A 258 -17.25 -9.86 9.82
N LEU A 259 -16.68 -11.07 9.79
CA LEU A 259 -17.06 -12.11 8.83
C LEU A 259 -18.53 -12.51 8.97
N PHE A 260 -18.97 -12.76 10.21
CA PHE A 260 -20.34 -13.17 10.49
C PHE A 260 -21.35 -12.14 9.99
N MET A 261 -21.11 -10.85 10.22
CA MET A 261 -22.01 -9.79 9.79
C MET A 261 -22.04 -9.66 8.26
N HIS A 262 -20.90 -9.73 7.56
CA HIS A 262 -20.88 -9.76 6.10
C HIS A 262 -21.64 -10.97 5.53
N ALA A 263 -21.41 -12.16 6.08
CA ALA A 263 -22.12 -13.37 5.69
C ALA A 263 -23.64 -13.26 5.93
N LEU A 264 -24.05 -12.72 7.08
CA LEU A 264 -25.47 -12.52 7.39
C LEU A 264 -26.15 -11.59 6.38
N PHE A 265 -25.54 -10.45 6.06
CA PHE A 265 -26.08 -9.52 5.04
C PHE A 265 -26.10 -10.12 3.63
N ALA A 266 -25.07 -10.91 3.28
CA ALA A 266 -25.04 -11.61 2.01
C ALA A 266 -26.17 -12.64 1.88
N LEU A 267 -26.42 -13.43 2.92
CA LEU A 267 -27.46 -14.47 2.92
C LEU A 267 -28.88 -13.91 2.75
N VAL A 268 -29.14 -12.70 3.24
CA VAL A 268 -30.46 -12.05 3.14
C VAL A 268 -30.61 -11.14 1.92
N GLU A 269 -29.57 -10.99 1.08
CA GLU A 269 -29.58 -10.12 -0.09
C GLU A 269 -29.98 -10.92 -1.35
N PRO A 270 -31.23 -10.83 -1.83
CA PRO A 270 -31.70 -11.61 -2.97
C PRO A 270 -31.04 -11.19 -4.30
N LYS A 271 -30.41 -10.02 -4.36
CA LYS A 271 -29.69 -9.52 -5.55
C LYS A 271 -28.18 -9.75 -5.48
N LEU A 272 -27.71 -10.61 -4.58
CA LEU A 272 -26.29 -10.93 -4.46
C LEU A 272 -25.80 -11.62 -5.73
N GLU A 273 -24.83 -11.01 -6.41
CA GLU A 273 -24.22 -11.53 -7.62
C GLU A 273 -22.80 -12.06 -7.37
N THR A 274 -22.06 -11.43 -6.46
CA THR A 274 -20.66 -11.78 -6.18
C THR A 274 -20.36 -11.76 -4.69
N ILE A 275 -19.44 -12.64 -4.30
CA ILE A 275 -18.77 -12.61 -2.99
C ILE A 275 -17.28 -12.47 -3.31
N ASP A 276 -16.67 -11.41 -2.80
CA ASP A 276 -15.25 -11.12 -2.99
C ASP A 276 -14.56 -10.95 -1.64
N ASP A 277 -13.40 -11.60 -1.54
CA ASP A 277 -12.47 -11.47 -0.42
C ASP A 277 -11.05 -11.38 -1.00
N ILE A 278 -10.26 -10.46 -0.44
CA ILE A 278 -8.89 -10.23 -0.85
C ILE A 278 -8.00 -11.43 -0.51
N TYR A 279 -8.37 -12.22 0.51
CA TYR A 279 -7.62 -13.39 0.93
C TYR A 279 -8.49 -14.64 0.94
N TYR A 280 -8.22 -15.58 0.03
CA TYR A 280 -8.76 -16.92 0.15
C TYR A 280 -7.96 -17.71 1.19
N SER A 281 -8.30 -17.57 2.48
CA SER A 281 -7.88 -18.56 3.47
C SER A 281 -8.90 -19.70 3.43
N GLY A 282 -8.54 -20.80 2.77
CA GLY A 282 -9.39 -22.00 2.72
C GLY A 282 -9.87 -22.39 4.11
N LEU A 283 -11.18 -22.64 4.22
CA LEU A 283 -11.81 -23.31 5.37
C LEU A 283 -11.22 -24.71 5.57
#